data_AF-A0A2H0VKY9-F1
#
_entry.id   AF-A0A2H0VKY9-F1
#
_cell.length_a   1.000
_cell.length_b   1.000
_cell.length_c   1.000
_cell.angle_alpha   90.00
_cell.angle_beta   90.00
_cell.angle_gamma   90.00
#
_symmetry.space_group_name_H-M   'P 1'
#
loop_
_entity.id
_entity.type
_entity.pdbx_description
1 polymer ?
#
loop_
_entity_poly.entity_id
_entity_poly.type
_entity_poly.pdbx_seq_one_letter_code
_entity_poly.pdbx_strand_id
1 'polypeptide(L)' 'PQKRQPDISKAKQLLGWEPTIDFSSGMKKTLEHYEK' A
#
# COMPACT_ATOMS: atom_id res chain seq x y z
N PRO A 1 11.93 -15.76 1.40
CA PRO A 1 11.73 -14.50 2.15
C PRO A 1 10.33 -14.45 2.81
N GLN A 2 10.30 -14.43 4.15
CA GLN A 2 9.06 -14.42 4.93
C GLN A 2 8.25 -13.12 4.78
N LYS A 3 8.87 -12.02 4.35
CA LYS A 3 8.20 -10.73 4.11
C LYS A 3 8.80 -10.05 2.88
N ARG A 4 7.95 -9.53 2.00
CA ARG A 4 8.38 -8.72 0.85
C ARG A 4 8.29 -7.24 1.24
N GLN A 5 9.39 -6.52 1.05
CA GLN A 5 9.46 -5.07 1.23
C GLN A 5 10.21 -4.49 0.02
N PRO A 6 9.52 -4.27 -1.12
CA PRO A 6 10.16 -3.69 -2.28
C PRO A 6 10.56 -2.24 -2.00
N ASP A 7 11.76 -1.86 -2.44
CA ASP A 7 12.18 -0.47 -2.47
C ASP A 7 11.41 0.27 -3.59
N ILE A 8 10.72 1.35 -3.22
CA ILE A 8 9.88 2.16 -4.11
C ILE A 8 10.58 3.43 -4.61
N SER A 9 11.85 3.67 -4.26
CA SER A 9 12.59 4.90 -4.57
C SER A 9 12.59 5.22 -6.07
N LYS A 10 12.74 4.20 -6.91
CA LYS A 10 12.73 4.36 -8.38
C LYS A 10 11.37 4.83 -8.92
N ALA A 11 10.27 4.31 -8.37
CA ALA A 11 8.92 4.70 -8.78
C ALA A 11 8.61 6.14 -8.33
N LYS A 12 9.07 6.53 -7.13
CA LYS A 12 8.92 7.89 -6.63
C LYS A 12 9.68 8.90 -7.50
N GLN A 13 10.90 8.59 -7.91
CA GLN A 13 11.72 9.48 -8.73
C GLN A 13 11.24 9.59 -10.19
N LEU A 14 10.89 8.46 -10.81
CA LEU A 14 10.58 8.44 -12.25
C LEU A 14 9.10 8.71 -12.54
N LEU A 15 8.20 8.28 -11.65
CA LEU A 15 6.76 8.32 -11.86
C LEU A 15 6.05 9.28 -10.89
N GLY A 16 6.78 9.90 -9.95
CA GLY A 16 6.17 10.68 -8.88
C GLY A 16 5.21 9.87 -8.02
N TRP A 17 5.36 8.53 -8.02
CA TRP A 17 4.36 7.62 -7.50
C TRP A 17 4.74 7.14 -6.10
N GLU A 18 3.81 7.26 -5.16
CA GLU A 18 3.89 6.69 -3.82
C GLU A 18 2.50 6.27 -3.32
N PRO A 19 2.41 5.32 -2.37
CA PRO A 19 1.13 4.92 -1.78
C PRO A 19 0.48 6.11 -1.06
N THR A 20 -0.76 6.42 -1.41
CA THR A 20 -1.52 7.54 -0.82
C THR A 20 -2.35 7.13 0.40
N ILE A 21 -2.52 5.82 0.63
CA ILE A 21 -3.32 5.25 1.70
C ILE A 21 -2.39 4.52 2.66
N ASP A 22 -2.51 4.82 3.95
CA ASP A 22 -1.80 4.12 5.00
C ASP A 22 -2.33 2.69 5.20
N PHE A 23 -1.49 1.82 5.78
CA PHE A 23 -1.83 0.41 5.96
C PHE A 23 -3.10 0.20 6.80
N SER A 24 -3.29 0.98 7.87
CA SER A 24 -4.42 0.82 8.79
C SER A 24 -5.74 1.19 8.11
N SER A 25 -5.76 2.33 7.42
CA SER A 25 -6.92 2.78 6.65
C SER A 25 -7.26 1.83 5.51
N GLY A 26 -6.24 1.30 4.82
CA GLY A 26 -6.42 0.31 3.77
C GLY A 26 -7.08 -0.98 4.30
N MET A 27 -6.54 -1.52 5.39
CA MET A 27 -7.07 -2.72 6.04
C MET A 27 -8.52 -2.56 6.49
N LYS A 28 -8.86 -1.43 7.12
CA LYS A 28 -10.23 -1.17 7.58
C LYS A 28 -11.23 -1.19 6.42
N LYS A 29 -10.91 -0.50 5.30
CA LYS A 29 -11.75 -0.48 4.10
C LYS A 29 -11.94 -1.89 3.51
N THR A 30 -10.88 -2.70 3.51
CA THR A 30 -10.96 -4.08 3.04
C THR A 30 -11.89 -4.91 3.93
N LEU A 31 -11.79 -4.80 5.26
CA LEU A 31 -12.70 -5.51 6.18
C LEU A 31 -14.15 -5.08 5.99
N GLU A 32 -14.42 -3.78 5.93
CA GLU A 32 -15.76 -3.23 5.69
C GLU A 32 -16.38 -3.71 4.37
N HIS A 33 -15.56 -3.92 3.33
CA HIS A 33 -16.03 -4.44 2.05
C HIS A 33 -16.51 -5.89 2.13
N TYR A 34 -15.90 -6.72 2.98
CA TYR A 34 -16.23 -8.14 3.12
C TYR A 34 -17.23 -8.45 4.24
N GLU A 35 -17.49 -7.50 5.15
CA GLU A 35 -18.53 -7.62 6.18
C GLU A 35 -19.95 -7.37 5.62
N LYS A 36 -20.05 -6.82 4.40
CA LYS A 36 -21.30 -6.42 3.74
C LYS A 36 -21.74 -7.40 2.67
#